data_AF-A0A2T1E2E3-F1
#
_entry.id   AF-A0A2T1E2E3-F1
#
_cell.length_a   1.000
_cell.length_b   1.000
_cell.length_c   1.000
_cell.angle_alpha   90.00
_cell.angle_beta   90.00
_cell.angle_gamma   90.00
#
_symmetry.space_group_name_H-M   'P 1'
#
loop_
_entity.id
_entity.type
_entity.pdbx_description
1 polymer ?
#
loop_
_entity_poly.entity_id
_entity_poly.type
_entity_poly.pdbx_seq_one_letter_code
_entity_poly.pdbx_strand_id
1 'polypeptide(L)'
;MPKIPDCEVCLMCAHDPSLVCAVHPYGQNSDFCPDFRPDLTRENKRFQDFLGLQRQQPENSDEPFSNPFSLDPDEEQWEPEGASYYNGELIVQPKQKTREEQLWLLDNHPLFTGVCPQCKYHFPQANFHIVHFDCPHCGWVDDSI
;
A
#
# COMPACT_ATOMS: atom_id res chain seq x y z
N MET A 1 3.14 18.92 22.75
CA MET A 1 1.72 19.17 23.09
C MET A 1 1.53 18.77 24.55
N PRO A 2 1.11 19.68 25.43
CA PRO A 2 0.99 19.40 26.85
C PRO A 2 -0.09 18.32 27.08
N LYS A 3 0.32 17.17 27.63
CA LYS A 3 -0.58 16.12 28.10
C LYS A 3 -0.58 16.17 29.62
N ILE A 4 -1.76 16.26 30.22
CA ILE A 4 -1.93 16.07 31.67
C ILE A 4 -1.89 14.55 31.98
N PRO A 5 -1.54 14.13 33.22
CA PRO A 5 -1.46 12.71 33.58
C PRO A 5 -2.76 11.95 33.28
N ASP A 6 -3.90 12.59 33.51
CA ASP A 6 -5.23 11.99 33.30
C ASP A 6 -5.56 11.73 31.82
N CYS A 7 -4.86 12.36 30.88
CA CYS A 7 -5.08 12.10 29.45
C CYS A 7 -4.76 10.64 29.09
N GLU A 8 -3.83 9.99 29.80
CA GLU A 8 -3.46 8.61 29.52
C GLU A 8 -4.51 7.59 29.96
N VAL A 9 -5.51 7.96 30.76
CA VAL A 9 -6.58 7.05 31.20
C VAL A 9 -7.96 7.51 30.71
N CYS A 10 -7.99 8.57 29.91
CA CYS A 10 -9.21 9.14 29.37
C CYS A 10 -9.71 8.37 28.13
N LEU A 11 -11.02 8.12 28.07
CA LEU A 11 -11.73 7.52 26.93
C LEU A 11 -11.54 8.30 25.62
N MET A 12 -11.34 9.61 25.74
CA MET A 12 -11.21 10.50 24.57
C MET A 12 -9.78 10.58 24.04
N CYS A 13 -8.81 9.91 24.69
CA CYS A 13 -7.41 9.94 24.29
C CYS A 13 -7.22 9.31 22.91
N ALA A 14 -6.53 10.02 22.02
CA ALA A 14 -6.39 9.58 20.63
C ALA A 14 -5.24 8.59 20.40
N HIS A 15 -4.33 8.43 21.37
CA HIS A 15 -3.15 7.58 21.25
C HIS A 15 -2.23 7.87 20.05
N ASP A 16 -2.38 9.05 19.43
CA ASP A 16 -1.58 9.48 18.30
C ASP A 16 -0.52 10.51 18.75
N PRO A 17 0.68 10.54 18.13
CA PRO A 17 1.69 11.55 18.41
C PRO A 17 1.25 12.97 17.99
N SER A 18 0.37 13.07 17.00
CA SER A 18 -0.05 14.31 16.35
C SER A 18 -1.24 14.97 17.02
N LEU A 19 -2.01 14.26 17.85
CA LEU A 19 -3.16 14.81 18.57
C LEU A 19 -3.35 14.22 19.98
N VAL A 20 -3.78 15.04 20.94
CA VAL A 20 -3.96 14.61 22.33
C VAL A 20 -5.27 13.85 22.53
N CYS A 21 -6.41 14.48 22.24
CA CYS A 21 -7.73 13.85 22.31
C CYS A 21 -8.69 14.49 21.31
N ALA A 22 -9.83 13.85 21.04
CA ALA A 22 -10.82 14.34 20.08
C ALA A 22 -11.45 15.70 20.47
N VAL A 23 -11.50 16.00 21.77
CA VAL A 23 -12.08 17.24 22.30
C VAL A 23 -11.04 18.36 22.35
N HIS A 24 -9.81 18.03 22.72
CA HIS A 24 -8.69 18.96 22.88
C HIS A 24 -7.50 18.48 22.05
N PRO A 25 -7.49 18.72 20.72
CA PRO A 25 -6.46 18.21 19.84
C PRO A 25 -5.06 18.67 20.25
N TYR A 26 -4.93 19.90 20.77
CA TYR A 26 -3.66 20.50 21.20
C TYR A 26 -3.30 20.27 22.68
N GLY A 27 -4.17 19.61 23.45
CA GLY A 27 -4.06 19.54 24.90
C GLY A 27 -4.57 20.80 25.61
N GLN A 28 -4.61 20.75 26.93
CA GLN A 28 -5.00 21.88 27.79
C GLN A 28 -3.80 22.36 28.60
N ASN A 29 -3.82 23.64 28.97
CA ASN A 29 -2.77 24.27 29.76
C ASN A 29 -3.06 24.23 31.28
N SER A 30 -4.23 23.74 31.69
CA SER A 30 -4.63 23.55 33.08
C SER A 30 -4.17 22.20 33.61
N ASP A 31 -4.08 22.08 34.94
CA ASP A 31 -3.73 20.83 35.61
C ASP A 31 -4.84 19.76 35.54
N PHE A 32 -6.07 20.15 35.18
CA PHE A 32 -7.22 19.27 35.05
C PHE A 32 -7.98 19.52 33.74
N CYS A 33 -8.69 18.49 33.25
CA CYS A 33 -9.52 18.54 32.04
C CYS A 33 -11.01 18.46 32.43
N PRO A 34 -11.86 19.43 32.02
CA PRO A 34 -13.30 19.41 32.31
C PRO A 34 -14.05 18.28 31.58
N ASP A 35 -13.53 17.82 30.44
CA ASP A 35 -14.11 16.73 29.64
C ASP A 35 -13.48 15.37 29.94
N PHE A 36 -12.77 15.23 31.06
CA PHE A 36 -12.17 13.96 31.45
C PHE A 36 -13.25 12.89 31.66
N ARG A 37 -13.07 11.75 31.00
CA ARG A 37 -13.93 10.57 31.16
C ARG A 37 -13.03 9.35 31.30
N PRO A 38 -13.02 8.64 32.44
CA PRO A 38 -12.15 7.48 32.63
C PRO A 38 -12.58 6.34 31.69
N ASP A 39 -11.60 5.70 31.05
CA ASP A 39 -11.82 4.47 30.28
C ASP A 39 -11.73 3.24 31.20
N LEU A 40 -12.88 2.83 31.74
CA LEU A 40 -13.01 1.63 32.58
C LEU A 40 -12.67 0.32 31.83
N THR A 41 -12.59 0.35 30.50
CA THR A 41 -12.29 -0.84 29.70
C THR A 41 -10.80 -1.07 29.49
N ARG A 42 -9.94 -0.07 29.78
CA ARG A 42 -8.49 -0.18 29.57
C ARG A 42 -7.77 -1.08 30.57
N GLU A 43 -8.28 -1.20 31.80
CA GLU A 43 -7.69 -2.09 32.81
C GLU A 43 -7.76 -3.58 32.39
N ASN A 44 -8.65 -3.94 31.46
CA ASN A 44 -8.86 -5.34 31.01
C ASN A 44 -8.47 -5.61 29.54
N LYS A 45 -7.95 -4.62 28.81
CA LYS A 45 -7.47 -4.82 27.43
C LYS A 45 -6.00 -5.22 27.44
N ARG A 46 -5.75 -6.50 27.70
CA ARG A 46 -4.47 -7.15 27.37
C ARG A 46 -4.26 -6.98 25.86
N PHE A 47 -3.18 -6.30 25.45
CA PHE A 47 -2.89 -5.99 24.05
C PHE A 47 -2.95 -7.28 23.20
N GLN A 48 -4.01 -7.41 22.41
CA GLN A 48 -4.09 -8.39 21.33
C GLN A 48 -3.56 -7.68 20.09
N ASP A 49 -2.71 -8.35 19.31
CA ASP A 49 -2.28 -7.81 18.03
C ASP A 49 -3.48 -7.72 17.06
N PHE A 50 -3.27 -7.11 15.88
CA PHE A 50 -4.31 -6.91 14.86
C PHE A 50 -4.99 -8.23 14.42
N LEU A 51 -4.37 -9.38 14.68
CA LEU A 51 -4.89 -10.71 14.35
C LEU A 51 -5.56 -11.42 15.53
N GLY A 52 -5.67 -10.77 16.70
CA GLY A 52 -6.20 -11.41 17.90
C GLY A 52 -5.27 -12.48 18.48
N LEU A 53 -4.04 -12.58 17.97
CA LEU A 53 -3.05 -13.53 18.45
C LEU A 53 -2.42 -12.95 19.70
N GLN A 54 -2.56 -13.70 20.78
CA GLN A 54 -1.77 -13.45 21.96
C GLN A 54 -0.33 -13.78 21.57
N ARG A 55 0.59 -12.80 21.61
CA ARG A 55 2.02 -13.06 21.49
C ARG A 55 2.39 -14.01 22.63
N GLN A 56 2.36 -15.31 22.35
CA GLN A 56 2.82 -16.33 23.28
C GLN A 56 4.29 -15.99 23.50
N GLN A 57 4.64 -15.53 24.71
CA GLN A 57 6.03 -15.59 25.10
C GLN A 57 6.40 -17.07 25.00
N PRO A 58 7.34 -17.46 24.13
CA PRO A 58 7.79 -18.83 24.15
C PRO A 58 8.38 -19.07 25.54
N GLU A 59 7.83 -20.06 26.24
CA GLU A 59 8.19 -20.39 27.63
C GLU A 59 9.61 -20.96 27.72
N ASN A 60 10.27 -21.16 26.58
CA ASN A 60 11.67 -21.52 26.45
C ASN A 60 12.29 -20.74 25.26
N SER A 61 13.32 -19.95 25.53
CA SER A 61 14.00 -19.04 24.59
C SER A 61 14.86 -19.71 23.53
N ASP A 62 14.97 -21.05 23.56
CA ASP A 62 16.07 -21.76 22.90
C ASP A 62 15.62 -22.60 21.69
N GLU A 63 14.32 -22.66 21.40
CA GLU A 63 13.80 -23.31 20.19
C GLU A 63 13.48 -22.26 19.11
N PRO A 64 14.16 -22.28 17.95
CA PRO A 64 13.81 -21.41 16.85
C PRO A 64 12.40 -21.74 16.38
N PHE A 65 11.57 -20.71 16.20
CA PHE A 65 10.22 -20.83 15.67
C PHE A 65 10.26 -21.54 14.32
N SER A 66 9.87 -22.82 14.27
CA SER A 66 9.74 -23.57 13.02
C SER A 66 8.47 -23.12 12.33
N ASN A 67 8.62 -22.26 11.31
CA ASN A 67 7.53 -21.94 10.41
C ASN A 67 7.20 -23.19 9.55
N PRO A 68 6.00 -23.79 9.67
CA PRO A 68 5.62 -24.96 8.88
C PRO A 68 5.53 -24.68 7.37
N PHE A 69 5.55 -23.39 6.98
CA PHE A 69 5.54 -22.91 5.60
C PHE A 69 6.90 -22.36 5.14
N SER A 70 7.98 -22.57 5.90
CA SER A 70 9.31 -22.34 5.34
C SER A 70 9.57 -23.44 4.31
N LEU A 71 9.28 -23.15 3.04
CA LEU A 71 9.73 -23.96 1.92
C LEU A 71 11.26 -24.02 1.97
N ASP A 72 11.82 -25.22 1.77
CA ASP A 72 13.26 -25.39 1.66
C ASP A 72 13.78 -24.47 0.54
N PRO A 73 14.74 -23.57 0.80
CA PRO A 73 15.23 -22.61 -0.19
C PRO A 73 15.88 -23.29 -1.41
N ASP A 74 16.18 -24.59 -1.32
CA ASP A 74 16.76 -25.42 -2.37
C ASP A 74 15.72 -26.13 -3.25
N GLU A 75 14.41 -26.07 -2.92
CA GLU A 75 13.33 -26.48 -3.83
C GLU A 75 13.06 -25.35 -4.83
N GLU A 76 13.99 -25.14 -5.76
CA GLU A 76 13.79 -24.26 -6.91
C GLU A 76 12.61 -24.80 -7.74
N GLN A 77 11.43 -24.21 -7.54
CA GLN A 77 10.28 -24.42 -8.41
C GLN A 77 10.71 -24.08 -9.83
N TRP A 78 10.79 -25.09 -10.70
CA TRP A 78 11.20 -24.89 -12.08
C TRP A 78 10.21 -23.93 -12.78
N GLU A 79 10.74 -22.84 -13.34
CA GLU A 79 9.98 -21.86 -14.12
C GLU A 79 10.60 -21.72 -15.52
N PRO A 80 9.80 -21.68 -16.60
CA PRO A 80 10.31 -21.37 -17.93
C PRO A 80 10.68 -19.87 -18.03
N GLU A 81 11.67 -19.53 -18.87
CA GLU A 81 12.12 -18.14 -19.06
C GLU A 81 10.94 -17.21 -19.41
N GLY A 82 10.65 -16.24 -18.52
CA GLY A 82 9.59 -15.24 -18.71
C GLY A 82 8.22 -15.61 -18.15
N ALA A 83 8.08 -16.69 -17.39
CA ALA A 83 6.86 -16.99 -16.65
C ALA A 83 7.14 -17.28 -15.18
N SER A 84 6.17 -17.01 -14.32
CA SER A 84 6.24 -17.30 -12.88
C SER A 84 4.94 -17.91 -12.39
N TYR A 85 5.01 -18.80 -11.39
CA TYR A 85 3.81 -19.34 -10.77
C TYR A 85 3.23 -18.37 -9.74
N TYR A 86 1.94 -18.05 -9.87
CA TYR A 86 1.18 -17.29 -8.88
C TYR A 86 -0.08 -18.08 -8.52
N ASN A 87 -0.26 -18.40 -7.24
CA ASN A 87 -1.35 -19.26 -6.75
C ASN A 87 -1.47 -20.61 -7.50
N GLY A 88 -0.36 -21.15 -8.00
CA GLY A 88 -0.34 -22.41 -8.76
C GLY A 88 -0.69 -22.27 -10.25
N GLU A 89 -0.97 -21.06 -10.73
CA GLU A 89 -1.17 -20.77 -12.15
C GLU A 89 0.11 -20.17 -12.75
N LEU A 90 0.50 -20.65 -13.93
CA LEU A 90 1.65 -20.12 -14.66
C LEU A 90 1.25 -18.80 -15.34
N ILE A 91 1.82 -17.69 -14.88
CA ILE A 91 1.59 -16.37 -15.45
C ILE A 91 2.81 -15.97 -16.29
N VAL A 92 2.60 -15.71 -17.58
CA VAL A 92 3.64 -15.11 -18.45
C VAL A 92 3.80 -13.66 -18.04
N GLN A 93 4.99 -13.29 -17.58
CA GLN A 93 5.25 -11.91 -17.19
C GLN A 93 5.34 -11.04 -18.43
N PRO A 94 4.65 -9.88 -18.47
CA PRO A 94 4.87 -8.91 -19.53
C PRO A 94 6.35 -8.49 -19.50
N LYS A 95 6.96 -8.41 -20.69
CA LYS A 95 8.36 -8.00 -20.82
C LYS A 95 8.56 -6.66 -20.10
N GLN A 96 9.42 -6.67 -19.07
CA GLN A 96 9.79 -5.46 -18.35
C GLN A 96 10.47 -4.50 -19.33
N LYS A 97 9.85 -3.34 -19.58
CA LYS A 97 10.41 -2.26 -20.40
C LYS A 97 11.56 -1.61 -19.63
N THR A 98 12.63 -1.25 -20.32
CA THR A 98 13.73 -0.49 -19.73
C THR A 98 13.25 0.89 -19.27
N ARG A 99 13.98 1.52 -18.34
CA ARG A 99 13.62 2.86 -17.83
C ARG A 99 13.52 3.91 -18.95
N GLU A 100 14.39 3.82 -19.96
CA GLU A 100 14.40 4.76 -21.09
C GLU A 100 13.17 4.59 -21.98
N GLU A 101 12.76 3.34 -22.27
CA GLU A 101 11.54 3.04 -23.01
C GLU A 101 10.28 3.51 -22.26
N GLN A 102 10.26 3.35 -20.93
CA GLN A 102 9.18 3.84 -20.09
C GLN A 102 9.06 5.38 -20.14
N LEU A 103 10.19 6.09 -20.05
CA LEU A 103 10.20 7.55 -20.16
C LEU A 103 9.74 8.00 -21.54
N TRP A 104 10.20 7.32 -22.59
CA TRP A 104 9.77 7.63 -23.96
C TRP A 104 8.25 7.48 -24.13
N LEU A 105 7.65 6.43 -23.55
CA LEU A 105 6.20 6.23 -23.58
C LEU A 105 5.45 7.37 -22.89
N LEU A 106 5.91 7.81 -21.71
CA LEU A 106 5.27 8.92 -20.99
C LEU A 106 5.29 10.22 -21.82
N ASP A 107 6.38 10.48 -22.53
CA ASP A 107 6.57 11.74 -23.26
C ASP A 107 5.97 11.74 -24.67
N ASN A 108 5.76 10.57 -25.29
CA ASN A 108 5.41 10.49 -26.71
C ASN A 108 4.12 9.69 -27.01
N HIS A 109 3.64 8.86 -26.08
CA HIS A 109 2.52 7.98 -26.37
C HIS A 109 1.17 8.72 -26.33
N PRO A 110 0.24 8.45 -27.27
CA PRO A 110 -1.06 9.12 -27.29
C PRO A 110 -1.93 8.90 -26.04
N LEU A 111 -1.76 7.76 -25.35
CA LEU A 111 -2.42 7.50 -24.06
C LEU A 111 -2.13 8.59 -23.01
N PHE A 112 -0.91 9.14 -22.99
CA PHE A 112 -0.50 10.15 -22.02
C PHE A 112 -0.55 11.56 -22.59
N THR A 113 -0.18 11.72 -23.86
CA THR A 113 -0.06 13.03 -24.51
C THR A 113 -1.33 13.48 -25.24
N GLY A 114 -2.24 12.54 -25.54
CA GLY A 114 -3.43 12.79 -26.35
C GLY A 114 -3.15 13.09 -27.84
N VAL A 115 -1.90 12.97 -28.29
CA VAL A 115 -1.47 13.29 -29.65
C VAL A 115 -0.66 12.18 -30.29
N CYS A 116 -0.76 12.05 -31.61
CA CYS A 116 0.10 11.14 -32.37
C CYS A 116 1.57 11.61 -32.30
N PRO A 117 2.53 10.73 -31.98
CA PRO A 117 3.95 11.11 -31.89
C PRO A 117 4.50 11.64 -33.22
N GLN A 118 4.05 11.08 -34.35
CA GLN A 118 4.58 11.33 -35.69
C GLN A 118 3.98 12.57 -36.37
N CYS A 119 2.66 12.73 -36.36
CA CYS A 119 1.99 13.84 -37.08
C CYS A 119 1.28 14.84 -36.17
N LYS A 120 1.33 14.66 -34.84
CA LYS A 120 0.69 15.52 -33.83
C LYS A 120 -0.83 15.64 -33.97
N TYR A 121 -1.47 14.65 -34.61
CA TYR A 121 -2.93 14.54 -34.66
C TYR A 121 -3.50 14.37 -33.25
N HIS A 122 -4.52 15.15 -32.90
CA HIS A 122 -5.19 15.06 -31.60
C HIS A 122 -6.28 13.99 -31.62
N PHE A 123 -6.18 13.03 -30.69
CA PHE A 123 -7.23 12.02 -30.55
C PHE A 123 -8.44 12.59 -29.81
N PRO A 124 -9.67 12.34 -30.28
CA PRO A 124 -10.87 12.80 -29.59
C PRO A 124 -10.99 12.09 -28.23
N GLN A 125 -10.99 12.86 -27.15
CA GLN A 125 -11.07 12.39 -25.75
C GLN A 125 -12.40 11.69 -25.39
N ALA A 126 -13.27 11.44 -26.37
CA ALA A 126 -14.64 11.02 -26.12
C ALA A 126 -14.79 9.55 -25.67
N ASN A 127 -13.72 8.75 -25.68
CA ASN A 127 -13.78 7.34 -25.26
C ASN A 127 -12.55 6.96 -24.43
N PHE A 128 -12.72 6.86 -23.11
CA PHE A 128 -11.72 6.33 -22.17
C PHE A 128 -11.45 4.82 -22.32
N HIS A 129 -12.06 4.17 -23.32
CA HIS A 129 -11.94 2.73 -23.60
C HIS A 129 -11.17 2.43 -24.89
N ILE A 130 -10.42 3.39 -25.43
CA ILE A 130 -9.61 3.15 -26.63
C ILE A 130 -8.40 2.31 -26.22
N VAL A 131 -8.42 1.04 -26.66
CA VAL A 131 -7.34 0.07 -26.46
C VAL A 131 -6.21 0.25 -27.49
N HIS A 132 -6.49 0.88 -28.65
CA HIS A 132 -5.52 1.08 -29.73
C HIS A 132 -5.54 2.51 -30.24
N PHE A 133 -4.38 3.17 -30.26
CA PHE A 133 -4.23 4.55 -30.73
C PHE A 133 -3.75 4.64 -32.19
N ASP A 134 -4.52 4.07 -33.11
CA ASP A 134 -4.19 4.09 -34.53
C ASP A 134 -4.46 5.47 -35.12
N CYS A 135 -3.42 6.10 -35.67
CA CYS A 135 -3.52 7.43 -36.21
C CYS A 135 -4.11 7.42 -37.63
N PRO A 136 -5.31 7.99 -37.87
CA PRO A 136 -5.92 8.00 -39.21
C PRO A 136 -5.22 8.96 -40.18
N HIS A 137 -4.36 9.86 -39.68
CA HIS A 137 -3.70 10.88 -40.49
C HIS A 137 -2.37 10.43 -41.08
N CYS A 138 -1.54 9.71 -40.31
CA CYS A 138 -0.22 9.26 -40.78
C CYS A 138 -0.04 7.74 -40.78
N GLY A 139 -1.04 6.97 -40.36
CA GLY A 139 -0.97 5.50 -40.33
C GLY A 139 -0.04 4.96 -39.26
N TRP A 140 0.32 5.76 -38.25
CA TRP A 140 1.03 5.26 -37.07
C TRP A 140 0.10 4.33 -36.28
N VAL A 141 0.59 3.13 -35.95
CA VAL A 141 -0.13 2.09 -35.22
C VAL A 141 0.51 1.93 -33.85
N ASP A 142 -0.32 1.76 -32.83
CA ASP A 142 0.14 1.57 -31.46
C ASP A 142 0.43 0.09 -31.18
N ASP A 143 1.72 -0.28 -31.23
CA ASP A 143 2.20 -1.64 -30.92
C ASP A 143 2.64 -1.80 -29.44
N SER A 144 2.20 -0.92 -28.54
CA SER A 144 2.78 -0.79 -27.19
C SER A 144 2.28 -1.81 -26.14
N ILE A 145 1.28 -2.64 -26.49
CA ILE A 145 0.62 -3.62 -25.59
C ILE A 145 1.09 -5.04 -25.86
#